data_AF-A0A084AUQ8-F1
#
_entry.id   AF-A0A084AUQ8-F1
#
_cell.length_a   1.000
_cell.length_b   1.000
_cell.length_c   1.000
_cell.angle_alpha   90.00
_cell.angle_beta   90.00
_cell.angle_gamma   90.00
#
_symmetry.space_group_name_H-M   'P 1'
#
loop_
_entity.id
_entity.type
_entity.pdbx_description
1 polymer ?
#
loop_
_entity_poly.entity_id
_entity_poly.type
_entity_poly.pdbx_seq_one_letter_code
_entity_poly.pdbx_strand_id
1 'polypeptide(L)'
;MPETKQAVSTTVSSQQSMVRPSATSGIADVVVPSLKFGLGTGTVGVFAGIGGAIAKDISPVIGGMFTGFQWFTVGGSYWLTRSLLARASGGDEQLRPIEKTAISAVSGTAAGAVSGLLRGPTKIIPSMIVWSLVGAGGQLVTNRISIKQSKPRDENDSWLRSKWSPLQKLTDQEYITYLEEKRLRVDADIALIDERIAALQQLRESQEKDTPKTQ
;
A
#
# COMPACT_ATOMS: atom_id res chain seq x y z
N MET A 1 21.80 51.50 -48.80
CA MET A 1 21.02 51.25 -47.56
C MET A 1 20.58 49.79 -47.57
N PRO A 2 20.69 49.10 -46.45
CA PRO A 2 20.94 47.65 -46.40
C PRO A 2 19.67 46.87 -46.03
N GLU A 3 19.56 45.60 -46.44
CA GLU A 3 18.83 44.61 -45.64
C GLU A 3 19.56 43.27 -45.62
N THR A 4 19.59 42.75 -44.40
CA THR A 4 20.50 41.77 -43.83
C THR A 4 19.93 40.35 -43.87
N LYS A 5 20.86 39.39 -43.90
CA LYS A 5 20.66 37.95 -43.66
C LYS A 5 19.98 37.66 -42.31
N GLN A 6 19.14 36.62 -42.28
CA GLN A 6 19.03 35.51 -41.28
C GLN A 6 17.65 34.83 -41.45
N ALA A 7 17.52 33.61 -41.98
CA ALA A 7 17.79 32.32 -41.32
C ALA A 7 17.11 32.19 -39.95
N VAL A 8 15.89 31.61 -39.87
CA VAL A 8 15.40 30.85 -38.71
C VAL A 8 14.24 29.93 -39.15
N SER A 9 14.51 28.63 -39.03
CA SER A 9 13.59 27.53 -38.70
C SER A 9 12.43 27.20 -39.64
N THR A 10 12.72 26.25 -40.52
CA THR A 10 11.90 25.07 -40.76
C THR A 10 11.17 24.64 -39.47
N THR A 11 9.91 25.04 -39.33
CA THR A 11 8.99 24.40 -38.39
C THR A 11 8.78 22.98 -38.91
N VAL A 12 9.53 22.05 -38.34
CA VAL A 12 9.25 20.63 -38.37
C VAL A 12 7.83 20.48 -37.84
N SER A 13 6.90 20.32 -38.77
CA SER A 13 5.56 19.82 -38.48
C SER A 13 5.75 18.39 -38.00
N SER A 14 6.00 18.23 -36.70
CA SER A 14 5.74 17.01 -35.97
C SER A 14 4.22 16.87 -35.82
N GLN A 15 3.49 16.87 -36.93
CA GLN A 15 2.15 16.31 -36.96
C GLN A 15 2.36 14.80 -37.00
N GLN A 16 2.57 14.28 -35.80
CA GLN A 16 2.57 12.87 -35.46
C GLN A 16 1.54 12.17 -36.33
N SER A 17 2.05 11.34 -37.23
CA SER A 17 1.33 10.26 -37.89
C SER A 17 0.26 9.74 -36.95
N MET A 18 -0.99 10.08 -37.25
CA MET A 18 -2.18 9.50 -36.65
C MET A 18 -2.22 8.02 -37.05
N VAL A 19 -1.37 7.21 -36.40
CA VAL A 19 -1.59 5.77 -36.32
C VAL A 19 -2.77 5.63 -35.40
N ARG A 20 -3.98 5.65 -35.98
CA ARG A 20 -5.18 5.19 -35.27
C ARG A 20 -4.82 3.83 -34.70
N PRO A 21 -4.71 3.67 -33.37
CA PRO A 21 -4.56 2.35 -32.80
C PRO A 21 -5.79 1.57 -33.29
N SER A 22 -5.59 0.37 -33.82
CA SER A 22 -6.72 -0.50 -34.11
C SER A 22 -7.58 -0.57 -32.84
N ALA A 23 -8.91 -0.57 -32.97
CA ALA A 23 -9.80 -0.52 -31.80
C ALA A 23 -9.41 -1.56 -30.72
N THR A 24 -8.82 -2.68 -31.15
CA THR A 24 -8.22 -3.74 -30.34
C THR A 24 -7.03 -3.29 -29.48
N SER A 25 -6.07 -2.53 -30.02
CA SER A 25 -4.92 -2.05 -29.24
C SER A 25 -5.34 -0.96 -28.23
N GLY A 26 -6.28 -0.10 -28.64
CA GLY A 26 -6.85 0.91 -27.75
C GLY A 26 -7.53 0.30 -26.53
N ILE A 27 -8.33 -0.75 -26.69
CA ILE A 27 -9.01 -1.42 -25.58
C ILE A 27 -8.01 -2.19 -24.71
N ALA A 28 -7.04 -2.88 -25.31
CA ALA A 28 -5.99 -3.58 -24.58
C ALA A 28 -5.21 -2.65 -23.64
N ASP A 29 -4.92 -1.43 -24.09
CA ASP A 29 -4.23 -0.42 -23.27
C ASP A 29 -5.06 0.06 -22.07
N VAL A 30 -6.38 -0.16 -22.04
CA VAL A 30 -7.23 0.14 -20.88
C VAL A 30 -7.36 -1.10 -20.00
N VAL A 31 -7.65 -2.24 -20.61
CA VAL A 31 -7.99 -3.48 -19.91
C VAL A 31 -6.77 -4.07 -19.21
N VAL A 32 -5.59 -4.06 -19.85
CA VAL A 32 -4.37 -4.64 -19.27
C VAL A 32 -3.97 -3.91 -17.98
N PRO A 33 -3.88 -2.57 -17.93
CA PRO A 33 -3.64 -1.86 -16.67
C PRO A 33 -4.68 -2.15 -15.60
N SER A 34 -5.97 -2.21 -15.98
CA SER A 34 -7.04 -2.54 -15.02
C SER A 34 -6.91 -3.94 -14.45
N LEU A 35 -6.49 -4.90 -15.27
CA LEU A 35 -6.29 -6.27 -14.84
C LEU A 35 -5.09 -6.39 -13.90
N LYS A 36 -3.99 -5.67 -14.20
CA LYS A 36 -2.82 -5.60 -13.32
C LYS A 36 -3.15 -4.95 -11.99
N PHE A 37 -3.91 -3.86 -12.03
CA PHE A 37 -4.36 -3.17 -10.83
C PHE A 37 -5.30 -4.06 -10.00
N GLY A 38 -6.29 -4.67 -10.64
CA GLY A 38 -7.20 -5.63 -10.02
C GLY A 38 -6.47 -6.82 -9.41
N LEU A 39 -5.46 -7.37 -10.08
CA LEU A 39 -4.65 -8.46 -9.56
C LEU A 39 -3.85 -8.01 -8.32
N GLY A 40 -3.27 -6.82 -8.36
CA GLY A 40 -2.58 -6.22 -7.21
C GLY A 40 -3.50 -5.96 -6.03
N THR A 41 -4.71 -5.44 -6.24
CA THR A 41 -5.68 -5.25 -5.15
C THR A 41 -6.28 -6.57 -4.68
N GLY A 42 -6.43 -7.54 -5.58
CA GLY A 42 -6.92 -8.88 -5.30
C GLY A 42 -5.99 -9.64 -4.36
N THR A 43 -4.67 -9.59 -4.56
CA THR A 43 -3.71 -10.24 -3.65
C THR A 43 -3.76 -9.63 -2.25
N VAL A 44 -3.86 -8.30 -2.13
CA VAL A 44 -4.09 -7.62 -0.85
C VAL A 44 -5.40 -8.11 -0.21
N GLY A 45 -6.45 -8.26 -1.02
CA GLY A 45 -7.73 -8.83 -0.59
C GLY A 45 -7.58 -10.25 -0.04
N VAL A 46 -6.77 -11.10 -0.67
CA VAL A 46 -6.51 -12.47 -0.19
C VAL A 46 -5.89 -12.45 1.21
N PHE A 47 -4.87 -11.62 1.44
CA PHE A 47 -4.24 -11.51 2.76
C PHE A 47 -5.22 -11.00 3.82
N ALA A 48 -6.01 -9.98 3.49
CA ALA A 48 -7.05 -9.49 4.38
C ALA A 48 -8.12 -10.57 4.69
N GLY A 49 -8.47 -11.39 3.70
CA GLY A 49 -9.39 -12.50 3.85
C GLY A 49 -8.89 -13.62 4.72
N ILE A 50 -7.63 -14.02 4.54
CA ILE A 50 -6.97 -15.03 5.37
C ILE A 50 -6.98 -14.55 6.82
N GLY A 51 -6.53 -13.32 7.09
CA GLY A 51 -6.53 -12.76 8.44
C GLY A 51 -7.94 -12.68 9.05
N GLY A 52 -8.92 -12.22 8.26
CA GLY A 52 -10.31 -12.11 8.72
C GLY A 52 -10.99 -13.46 8.94
N ALA A 53 -10.63 -14.49 8.20
CA ALA A 53 -11.14 -15.84 8.36
C ALA A 53 -10.54 -16.53 9.59
N ILE A 54 -9.24 -16.37 9.82
CA ILE A 54 -8.57 -16.83 11.05
C ILE A 54 -9.24 -16.20 12.28
N ALA A 55 -9.49 -14.89 12.25
CA ALA A 55 -10.13 -14.18 13.36
C ALA A 55 -11.59 -14.59 13.63
N LYS A 56 -12.22 -15.31 12.69
CA LYS A 56 -13.63 -15.76 12.78
C LYS A 56 -13.78 -17.27 12.82
N ASP A 57 -12.68 -18.02 12.97
CA ASP A 57 -12.65 -19.48 12.92
C ASP A 57 -13.28 -20.09 11.65
N ILE A 58 -13.15 -19.39 10.51
CA ILE A 58 -13.60 -19.83 9.19
C ILE A 58 -12.38 -20.33 8.39
N SER A 59 -12.60 -21.23 7.42
CA SER A 59 -11.57 -21.69 6.49
C SER A 59 -10.79 -20.52 5.87
N PRO A 60 -9.47 -20.40 6.15
CA PRO A 60 -8.63 -19.30 5.66
C PRO A 60 -8.55 -19.25 4.13
N VAL A 61 -8.59 -20.41 3.49
CA VAL A 61 -8.55 -20.56 2.03
C VAL A 61 -9.80 -19.95 1.40
N ILE A 62 -10.99 -20.29 1.93
CA ILE A 62 -12.27 -19.79 1.42
C ILE A 62 -12.38 -18.28 1.66
N GLY A 63 -12.03 -17.82 2.87
CA GLY A 63 -12.04 -16.41 3.21
C GLY A 63 -11.10 -15.58 2.33
N GLY A 64 -9.88 -16.07 2.11
CA GLY A 64 -8.89 -15.47 1.21
C GLY A 64 -9.37 -15.41 -0.24
N MET A 65 -9.88 -16.51 -0.79
CA MET A 65 -10.38 -16.55 -2.17
C MET A 65 -11.56 -15.59 -2.38
N PHE A 66 -12.55 -15.60 -1.49
CA PHE A 66 -13.76 -14.79 -1.63
C PHE A 66 -13.44 -13.30 -1.57
N THR A 67 -12.69 -12.87 -0.56
CA THR A 67 -12.28 -11.47 -0.43
C THR A 67 -11.31 -11.04 -1.52
N GLY A 68 -10.36 -11.90 -1.93
CA GLY A 68 -9.47 -11.64 -3.05
C GLY A 68 -10.24 -11.38 -4.35
N PHE A 69 -11.19 -12.24 -4.70
CA PHE A 69 -12.05 -12.05 -5.88
C PHE A 69 -12.87 -10.77 -5.81
N GLN A 70 -13.40 -10.46 -4.63
CA GLN A 70 -14.17 -9.24 -4.40
C GLN A 70 -13.31 -7.98 -4.58
N TRP A 71 -12.10 -7.93 -4.00
CA TRP A 71 -11.16 -6.82 -4.13
C TRP A 71 -10.56 -6.71 -5.53
N PHE A 72 -10.39 -7.83 -6.23
CA PHE A 72 -10.02 -7.85 -7.65
C PHE A 72 -11.08 -7.16 -8.50
N THR A 73 -12.35 -7.53 -8.30
CA THR A 73 -13.46 -7.01 -9.12
C THR A 73 -13.66 -5.51 -8.87
N VAL A 74 -13.61 -5.07 -7.61
CA VAL A 74 -13.72 -3.64 -7.26
C VAL A 74 -12.54 -2.85 -7.81
N GLY A 75 -11.30 -3.31 -7.61
CA GLY A 75 -10.10 -2.60 -8.10
C GLY A 75 -10.04 -2.53 -9.63
N GLY A 76 -10.33 -3.65 -10.30
CA GLY A 76 -10.33 -3.72 -11.76
C GLY A 76 -11.41 -2.86 -12.40
N SER A 77 -12.65 -2.91 -11.90
CA SER A 77 -13.75 -2.06 -12.40
C SER A 77 -13.48 -0.58 -12.17
N TYR A 78 -12.95 -0.19 -11.01
CA TYR A 78 -12.54 1.19 -10.73
C TYR A 78 -11.51 1.69 -11.76
N TRP A 79 -10.40 0.96 -11.93
CA TRP A 79 -9.32 1.38 -12.83
C TRP A 79 -9.77 1.41 -14.29
N LEU A 80 -10.63 0.46 -14.69
CA LEU A 80 -11.22 0.40 -16.03
C LEU A 80 -12.07 1.64 -16.32
N THR A 81 -13.06 1.92 -15.46
CA THR A 81 -13.94 3.09 -15.64
C THR A 81 -13.14 4.38 -15.61
N ARG A 82 -12.19 4.51 -14.67
CA ARG A 82 -11.31 5.69 -14.60
C ARG A 82 -10.52 5.91 -15.89
N SER A 83 -9.91 4.85 -16.42
CA SER A 83 -9.08 4.92 -17.62
C SER A 83 -9.91 5.25 -18.87
N LEU A 84 -11.13 4.72 -18.98
CA LEU A 84 -12.06 5.08 -20.06
C LEU A 84 -12.47 6.55 -19.99
N LEU A 85 -12.86 7.03 -18.81
CA LEU A 85 -13.26 8.42 -18.61
C LEU A 85 -12.10 9.39 -18.85
N ALA A 86 -10.90 9.08 -18.35
CA ALA A 86 -9.72 9.91 -18.58
C ALA A 86 -9.38 10.02 -20.07
N ARG A 87 -9.51 8.92 -20.83
CA ARG A 87 -9.33 8.94 -22.30
C ARG A 87 -10.40 9.74 -23.02
N ALA A 88 -11.67 9.60 -22.60
CA ALA A 88 -12.77 10.37 -23.16
C ALA A 88 -12.58 11.88 -22.93
N SER A 89 -11.89 12.27 -21.86
CA SER A 89 -11.60 13.67 -21.53
C SER A 89 -10.28 14.22 -22.08
N GLY A 90 -9.61 13.52 -23.01
CA GLY A 90 -8.38 14.01 -23.66
C GLY A 90 -7.07 13.53 -23.03
N GLY A 91 -7.13 12.63 -22.04
CA GLY A 91 -5.97 12.04 -21.37
C GLY A 91 -5.73 12.62 -19.98
N ASP A 92 -5.06 11.84 -19.12
CA ASP A 92 -4.92 12.18 -17.69
C ASP A 92 -4.06 13.43 -17.45
N GLU A 93 -3.22 13.83 -18.41
CA GLU A 93 -2.31 14.97 -18.27
C GLU A 93 -3.00 16.33 -18.46
N GLN A 94 -4.07 16.40 -19.26
CA GLN A 94 -4.83 17.63 -19.52
C GLN A 94 -5.92 17.90 -18.47
N LEU A 95 -6.21 16.92 -17.61
CA LEU A 95 -7.28 17.02 -16.62
C LEU A 95 -6.92 17.94 -15.45
N ARG A 96 -7.80 18.88 -15.15
CA ARG A 96 -7.71 19.71 -13.95
C ARG A 96 -7.91 18.85 -12.69
N PRO A 97 -7.36 19.24 -11.52
CA PRO A 97 -7.51 18.48 -10.28
C PRO A 97 -8.96 18.18 -9.88
N ILE A 98 -9.88 19.10 -10.18
CA ILE A 98 -11.32 18.92 -9.93
C ILE A 98 -11.94 17.87 -10.86
N GLU A 99 -11.53 17.83 -12.13
CA GLU A 99 -12.02 16.86 -13.12
C GLU A 99 -11.50 15.46 -12.80
N LYS A 100 -10.22 15.34 -12.39
CA LYS A 100 -9.67 14.08 -11.87
C LYS A 100 -10.49 13.58 -10.69
N THR A 101 -10.93 14.47 -9.79
CA THR A 101 -11.72 14.11 -8.61
C THR A 101 -13.12 13.65 -9.00
N ALA A 102 -13.77 14.33 -9.94
CA ALA A 102 -15.06 13.91 -10.48
C ALA A 102 -14.97 12.54 -11.19
N ILE A 103 -13.93 12.32 -12.00
CA ILE A 103 -13.68 11.03 -12.65
C ILE A 103 -13.43 9.93 -11.62
N SER A 104 -12.68 10.20 -10.54
CA SER A 104 -12.52 9.26 -9.43
C SER A 104 -13.83 8.96 -8.70
N ALA A 105 -14.68 9.96 -8.51
CA ALA A 105 -15.99 9.78 -7.90
C ALA A 105 -16.89 8.88 -8.75
N VAL A 106 -16.94 9.13 -10.07
CA VAL A 106 -17.76 8.35 -11.02
C VAL A 106 -17.24 6.91 -11.17
N SER A 107 -15.92 6.74 -11.27
CA SER A 107 -15.31 5.40 -11.28
C SER A 107 -15.51 4.65 -9.96
N GLY A 108 -15.49 5.35 -8.83
CA GLY A 108 -15.87 4.81 -7.52
C GLY A 108 -17.34 4.36 -7.48
N THR A 109 -18.25 5.14 -8.07
CA THR A 109 -19.65 4.76 -8.22
C THR A 109 -19.81 3.49 -9.04
N ALA A 110 -19.13 3.38 -10.20
CA ALA A 110 -19.16 2.18 -11.04
C ALA A 110 -18.63 0.95 -10.30
N ALA A 111 -17.49 1.07 -9.63
CA ALA A 111 -16.93 0.01 -8.81
C ALA A 111 -17.86 -0.38 -7.65
N GLY A 112 -18.52 0.59 -7.03
CA GLY A 112 -19.52 0.37 -5.99
C GLY A 112 -20.76 -0.35 -6.49
N ALA A 113 -21.23 -0.03 -7.70
CA ALA A 113 -22.34 -0.74 -8.33
C ALA A 113 -22.01 -2.22 -8.57
N VAL A 114 -20.81 -2.50 -9.11
CA VAL A 114 -20.33 -3.87 -9.30
C VAL A 114 -20.17 -4.60 -7.96
N SER A 115 -19.58 -3.95 -6.96
CA SER A 115 -19.42 -4.47 -5.60
C SER A 115 -20.75 -4.80 -4.91
N GLY A 116 -21.75 -3.94 -5.13
CA GLY A 116 -23.10 -4.11 -4.61
C GLY A 116 -23.83 -5.25 -5.30
N LEU A 117 -23.68 -5.39 -6.63
CA LEU A 117 -24.28 -6.48 -7.40
C LEU A 117 -23.79 -7.86 -6.90
N LEU A 118 -22.49 -7.99 -6.58
CA LEU A 118 -21.91 -9.21 -6.00
C LEU A 118 -22.52 -9.58 -4.63
N ARG A 119 -23.12 -8.63 -3.92
CA ARG A 119 -23.74 -8.82 -2.60
C ARG A 119 -25.27 -8.79 -2.62
N GLY A 120 -25.87 -8.53 -3.78
CA GLY A 120 -27.32 -8.47 -3.99
C GLY A 120 -27.85 -7.06 -4.34
N PRO A 121 -29.00 -6.98 -5.02
CA PRO A 121 -29.50 -5.75 -5.63
C PRO A 121 -29.79 -4.62 -4.64
N THR A 122 -30.19 -4.95 -3.41
CA THR A 122 -30.47 -3.97 -2.35
C THR A 122 -29.20 -3.27 -1.82
N LYS A 123 -28.01 -3.80 -2.14
CA LYS A 123 -26.72 -3.27 -1.70
C LYS A 123 -26.03 -2.42 -2.76
N ILE A 124 -26.62 -2.24 -3.94
CA ILE A 124 -26.04 -1.46 -5.06
C ILE A 124 -25.89 0.02 -4.68
N ILE A 125 -26.99 0.70 -4.37
CA ILE A 125 -27.01 2.14 -4.06
C ILE A 125 -26.09 2.50 -2.89
N PRO A 126 -26.14 1.82 -1.72
CA PRO A 126 -25.23 2.18 -0.63
C PRO A 126 -23.77 1.93 -0.99
N SER A 127 -23.47 0.89 -1.77
CA SER A 127 -22.10 0.61 -2.21
C SER A 127 -21.59 1.69 -3.18
N MET A 128 -22.43 2.14 -4.12
CA MET A 128 -22.11 3.24 -5.03
C MET A 128 -21.67 4.49 -4.26
N ILE A 129 -22.43 4.88 -3.23
CA ILE A 129 -22.14 6.08 -2.44
C ILE A 129 -20.80 5.94 -1.70
N VAL A 130 -20.60 4.83 -0.98
CA VAL A 130 -19.37 4.60 -0.21
C VAL A 130 -18.15 4.60 -1.12
N TRP A 131 -18.19 3.84 -2.22
CA TRP A 131 -17.05 3.75 -3.12
C TRP A 131 -16.82 5.02 -3.94
N SER A 132 -17.87 5.82 -4.21
CA SER A 132 -17.72 7.16 -4.80
C SER A 132 -16.96 8.11 -3.87
N LEU A 133 -17.32 8.14 -2.58
CA LEU A 133 -16.62 8.94 -1.58
C LEU A 133 -15.16 8.50 -1.42
N VAL A 134 -14.90 7.20 -1.42
CA VAL A 134 -13.53 6.65 -1.38
C VAL A 134 -12.74 7.08 -2.62
N GLY A 135 -13.33 7.00 -3.81
CA GLY A 135 -12.70 7.45 -5.06
C GLY A 135 -12.38 8.95 -5.04
N ALA A 136 -13.35 9.79 -4.71
CA ALA A 136 -13.17 11.23 -4.60
C ALA A 136 -12.12 11.58 -3.54
N GLY A 137 -12.23 11.00 -2.35
CA GLY A 137 -11.30 11.19 -1.24
C GLY A 137 -9.87 10.80 -1.58
N GLY A 138 -9.67 9.64 -2.22
CA GLY A 138 -8.36 9.18 -2.68
C GLY A 138 -7.71 10.16 -3.67
N GLN A 139 -8.51 10.74 -4.57
CA GLN A 139 -8.00 11.76 -5.49
C GLN A 139 -7.64 13.06 -4.77
N LEU A 140 -8.43 13.50 -3.79
CA LEU A 140 -8.12 14.70 -3.01
C LEU A 140 -6.80 14.55 -2.25
N VAL A 141 -6.54 13.37 -1.67
CA VAL A 141 -5.28 13.06 -1.01
C VAL A 141 -4.11 13.13 -2.00
N THR A 142 -4.27 12.50 -3.17
CA THR A 142 -3.24 12.50 -4.22
C THR A 142 -2.95 13.92 -4.72
N ASN A 143 -3.99 14.74 -4.92
CA ASN A 143 -3.86 16.13 -5.32
C ASN A 143 -3.11 16.95 -4.25
N ARG A 144 -3.42 16.75 -2.95
CA ARG A 144 -2.70 17.42 -1.85
C ARG A 144 -1.23 17.02 -1.77
N ILE A 145 -0.90 15.74 -1.97
CA ILE A 145 0.49 15.26 -1.95
C ILE A 145 1.27 15.84 -3.14
N SER A 146 0.65 15.88 -4.33
CA SER A 146 1.27 16.45 -5.53
C SER A 146 1.60 17.94 -5.34
N ILE A 147 0.71 18.71 -4.68
CA ILE A 147 0.96 20.10 -4.30
C ILE A 147 2.09 20.23 -3.28
N LYS A 148 2.28 19.25 -2.39
CA LYS A 148 3.41 19.24 -1.44
C LYS A 148 4.74 18.89 -2.11
N GLN A 149 4.74 18.02 -3.12
CA GLN A 149 5.94 17.61 -3.85
C GLN A 149 6.53 18.71 -4.75
N SER A 150 5.73 19.71 -5.14
CA SER A 150 6.24 20.90 -5.84
C SER A 150 6.91 21.92 -4.91
N LYS A 151 6.82 21.73 -3.59
CA LYS A 151 7.62 22.45 -2.60
C LYS A 151 8.96 21.70 -2.45
N PRO A 152 10.13 22.39 -2.40
CA PRO A 152 11.40 21.71 -2.21
C PRO A 152 11.31 20.80 -1.00
N ARG A 153 11.53 19.50 -1.25
CA ARG A 153 11.44 18.45 -0.25
C ARG A 153 12.58 18.66 0.73
N ASP A 154 12.27 19.09 1.95
CA ASP A 154 13.24 19.03 3.03
C ASP A 154 13.69 17.56 3.16
N GLU A 155 14.99 17.34 3.00
CA GLU A 155 15.64 16.00 3.00
C GLU A 155 15.36 15.21 4.29
N ASN A 156 14.86 15.90 5.32
CA ASN A 156 14.53 15.37 6.64
C ASN A 156 13.09 14.84 6.81
N ASP A 157 12.22 14.97 5.80
CA ASP A 157 10.77 14.68 5.90
C ASP A 157 10.41 13.30 5.28
N SER A 158 11.18 12.27 5.66
CA SER A 158 10.95 10.90 5.17
C SER A 158 9.87 10.19 5.98
N TRP A 159 9.03 9.39 5.30
CA TRP A 159 7.98 8.52 5.87
C TRP A 159 8.45 7.67 7.08
N LEU A 160 9.74 7.38 7.16
CA LEU A 160 10.42 6.69 8.26
C LEU A 160 10.41 7.46 9.59
N ARG A 161 10.24 8.80 9.56
CA ARG A 161 10.10 9.67 10.75
C ARG A 161 8.65 9.95 11.13
N SER A 162 7.68 9.47 10.33
CA SER A 162 6.26 9.62 10.67
C SER A 162 5.95 8.88 11.97
N LYS A 163 5.00 9.39 12.77
CA LYS A 163 4.50 8.72 14.00
C LYS A 163 3.92 7.31 13.76
N TRP A 164 3.79 6.92 12.50
CA TRP A 164 3.32 5.60 12.04
C TRP A 164 4.45 4.66 11.62
N SER A 165 5.71 5.11 11.66
CA SER A 165 6.87 4.28 11.40
C SER A 165 7.30 3.58 12.70
N PRO A 166 7.32 2.23 12.74
CA PRO A 166 7.85 1.48 13.89
C PRO A 166 9.37 1.59 14.01
N LEU A 167 10.05 2.25 13.07
CA LEU A 167 11.50 2.45 13.09
C LEU A 167 11.82 3.86 13.59
N GLN A 168 12.28 3.95 14.83
CA GLN A 168 12.76 5.19 15.44
C GLN A 168 14.23 5.40 15.06
N LYS A 169 14.55 6.52 14.39
CA LYS A 169 15.94 6.91 14.13
C LYS A 169 16.52 7.49 15.41
N LEU A 170 17.26 6.67 16.17
CA LEU A 170 18.10 7.14 17.27
C LEU A 170 19.34 7.84 16.68
N THR A 171 19.77 8.91 17.33
CA THR A 171 21.11 9.47 17.12
C THR A 171 22.16 8.51 17.67
N ASP A 172 23.40 8.57 17.17
CA ASP A 172 24.47 7.64 17.59
C ASP A 172 24.65 7.63 19.12
N GLN A 173 24.50 8.79 19.77
CA GLN A 173 24.58 8.90 21.22
C GLN A 173 23.42 8.22 21.94
N GLU A 174 22.18 8.40 21.45
CA GLU A 174 21.01 7.71 22.01
C GLU A 174 21.12 6.19 21.81
N TYR A 175 21.69 5.74 20.68
CA TYR A 175 21.91 4.32 20.41
C TYR A 175 22.91 3.70 21.38
N ILE A 176 24.01 4.39 21.68
CA ILE A 176 25.00 3.94 22.67
C ILE A 176 24.35 3.81 24.05
N THR A 177 23.61 4.83 24.50
CA THR A 177 22.90 4.78 25.79
C THR A 177 21.87 3.67 25.86
N TYR A 178 21.11 3.45 24.78
CA TYR A 178 20.14 2.35 24.68
C TYR A 178 20.82 0.97 24.79
N LEU A 179 21.94 0.77 24.09
CA LEU A 179 22.70 -0.47 24.17
C LEU A 179 23.33 -0.68 25.56
N GLU A 180 23.79 0.38 26.21
CA GLU A 180 24.35 0.31 27.56
C GLU A 180 23.28 -0.10 28.59
N GLU A 181 22.07 0.46 28.50
CA GLU A 181 20.95 0.04 29.36
C GLU A 181 20.59 -1.44 29.14
N LYS A 182 20.58 -1.89 27.88
CA LYS A 182 20.33 -3.30 27.55
C LYS A 182 21.42 -4.22 28.09
N ARG A 183 22.69 -3.81 27.98
CA ARG A 183 23.83 -4.55 28.52
C ARG A 183 23.72 -4.70 30.03
N LEU A 184 23.41 -3.62 30.75
CA LEU A 184 23.28 -3.64 32.20
C LEU A 184 22.19 -4.61 32.68
N ARG A 185 21.06 -4.67 31.96
CA ARG A 185 19.98 -5.62 32.24
C ARG A 185 20.41 -7.07 32.02
N VAL A 186 21.10 -7.34 30.90
CA VAL A 186 21.62 -8.68 30.59
C VAL A 186 22.64 -9.13 31.64
N ASP A 187 23.56 -8.25 32.05
CA ASP A 187 24.56 -8.55 33.09
C ASP A 187 23.88 -8.88 34.44
N ALA A 188 22.81 -8.16 34.80
CA ALA A 188 22.03 -8.44 36.00
C ALA A 188 21.30 -9.79 35.93
N ASP A 189 20.71 -10.12 34.77
CA ASP A 189 20.05 -11.40 34.55
C ASP A 189 21.05 -12.57 34.62
N ILE A 190 22.27 -12.39 34.10
CA ILE A 190 23.36 -13.37 34.19
C ILE A 190 23.72 -13.63 35.66
N ALA A 191 23.90 -12.57 36.46
CA ALA A 191 24.25 -12.71 37.88
C ALA A 191 23.18 -13.49 38.66
N LEU A 192 21.90 -13.26 38.35
CA LEU A 192 20.78 -13.96 38.96
C LEU A 192 20.73 -15.43 38.53
N ILE A 193 21.08 -15.73 37.28
CA ILE A 193 21.20 -17.10 36.78
C ILE A 193 22.36 -17.84 37.45
N ASP A 194 23.52 -17.20 37.63
CA ASP A 194 24.68 -17.81 38.28
C ASP A 194 24.39 -18.16 39.74
N GLU A 195 23.69 -17.29 40.47
CA GLU A 195 23.23 -17.57 41.84
C GLU A 195 22.29 -18.80 41.89
N ARG A 196 21.36 -18.92 40.92
CA ARG A 196 20.48 -20.08 40.80
C ARG A 196 21.25 -21.36 40.45
N ILE A 197 22.26 -21.29 39.59
CA ILE A 197 23.11 -22.43 39.25
C ILE A 197 23.90 -22.90 40.47
N ALA A 198 24.49 -21.98 41.23
CA ALA A 198 25.21 -22.30 42.45
C ALA A 198 24.29 -22.96 43.51
N ALA A 199 23.08 -22.42 43.70
CA ALA A 199 22.09 -23.01 44.60
C ALA A 199 21.68 -24.43 44.16
N LEU A 200 21.49 -24.67 42.86
CA LEU A 200 21.18 -26.00 42.33
C LEU A 200 22.33 -27.00 42.48
N GLN A 201 23.58 -26.54 42.33
CA GLN A 201 24.77 -27.38 42.56
C GLN A 201 24.88 -27.77 44.03
N GLN A 202 24.71 -26.82 44.96
CA GLN A 202 24.70 -27.09 46.40
C GLN A 202 23.60 -28.07 46.80
N LEU A 203 22.40 -27.93 46.21
CA LEU A 203 21.29 -28.86 46.43
C LEU A 203 21.60 -30.26 45.91
N ARG A 204 22.27 -30.38 44.75
CA ARG A 204 22.71 -31.66 44.21
C ARG A 204 23.76 -32.33 45.11
N GLU A 205 24.75 -31.58 45.58
CA GLU A 205 25.81 -32.08 46.47
C GLU A 205 25.27 -32.55 47.84
N SER A 206 24.23 -31.87 48.35
CA SER A 206 23.59 -32.28 49.60
C SER A 206 22.69 -33.51 49.43
N GLN A 207 22.05 -33.70 48.27
CA GLN A 207 21.30 -34.92 47.94
C GLN A 207 22.21 -36.15 47.72
N GLU A 208 23.40 -35.96 47.14
CA GLU A 208 24.36 -37.06 46.91
C GLU A 208 24.99 -37.59 48.21
N LYS A 209 25.13 -36.73 49.24
CA LYS A 209 25.63 -37.15 50.56
C LYS A 209 24.64 -37.98 51.37
N ASP A 210 23.34 -37.91 51.07
CA ASP A 210 22.27 -38.57 51.85
C ASP A 210 21.83 -39.91 51.25
N THR A 211 22.48 -40.38 50.17
CA THR A 211 22.17 -41.70 49.59
C THR A 211 23.08 -42.78 50.22
N PRO A 212 22.57 -43.71 51.04
CA PRO A 212 23.40 -44.73 51.69
C PRO A 212 23.92 -45.72 50.64
N LYS A 213 25.26 -45.83 50.52
CA LYS A 213 25.91 -46.81 49.64
C LYS A 213 25.59 -48.23 50.15
N THR A 214 24.70 -48.93 49.46
CA THR A 214 24.44 -50.36 49.67
C THR A 214 25.65 -51.14 49.14
N GLN A 215 26.35 -51.84 50.05
CA GLN A 215 27.39 -52.82 49.71
C GLN A 215 26.76 -54.10 49.15
#